data_AF-A0A4Q4KGX9-F1
#
_entry.id   AF-A0A4Q4KGX9-F1
#
_cell.length_a   1.000
_cell.length_b   1.000
_cell.length_c   1.000
_cell.angle_alpha   90.00
_cell.angle_beta   90.00
_cell.angle_gamma   90.00
#
_symmetry.space_group_name_H-M   'P 1'
#
loop_
_entity.id
_entity.type
_entity.pdbx_description
1 polymer ?
#
loop_
_entity_poly.entity_id
_entity_poly.type
_entity_poly.pdbx_seq_one_letter_code
_entity_poly.pdbx_strand_id
1 'polypeptide(L)'
;MASAERAEEQRAKIKSILKDINTGDEKKIIDGLKALKVNGDDNVILPIVDLWNKGVTANIEQEIITFIGDIKSTSSAQTIMDVLLNEEYNEIHIPLLSTIWNSKVDYSEYIVDFVSLAVQYDFAVALECLTIIENMEGPFEEHHILDAEIILREFAEKHNEEKAEEEKKVQMILEISKLVKSFDDQIM
;
A
#
# COMPACT_ATOMS: atom_id res chain seq x y z
N MET A 1 -24.68 -18.79 20.00
CA MET A 1 -25.72 -17.74 19.99
C MET A 1 -25.12 -16.38 20.37
N ALA A 2 -24.56 -16.19 21.58
CA ALA A 2 -23.96 -14.91 22.00
C ALA A 2 -22.83 -14.35 21.09
N SER A 3 -22.04 -15.20 20.42
CA SER A 3 -20.98 -14.75 19.49
C SER A 3 -21.53 -14.23 18.15
N ALA A 4 -22.67 -14.74 17.70
CA ALA A 4 -23.28 -14.31 16.44
C ALA A 4 -23.97 -12.96 16.61
N GLU A 5 -24.66 -12.79 17.75
CA GLU A 5 -25.33 -11.55 18.14
C GLU A 5 -24.33 -10.38 18.30
N ARG A 6 -23.17 -10.63 18.96
CA ARG A 6 -22.09 -9.62 19.06
C ARG A 6 -21.50 -9.23 17.70
N ALA A 7 -21.33 -10.20 16.79
CA ALA A 7 -20.84 -9.92 15.44
C ALA A 7 -21.85 -9.11 14.63
N GLU A 8 -23.14 -9.36 14.80
CA GLU A 8 -24.22 -8.61 14.17
C GLU A 8 -24.29 -7.16 14.69
N GLU A 9 -24.19 -6.97 16.01
CA GLU A 9 -24.11 -5.63 16.63
C GLU A 9 -22.89 -4.84 16.14
N GLN A 10 -21.72 -5.48 16.05
CA GLN A 10 -20.50 -4.84 15.53
C GLN A 10 -20.65 -4.44 14.06
N ARG A 11 -21.20 -5.31 13.21
CA ARG A 11 -21.48 -4.99 11.80
C ARG A 11 -22.47 -3.84 11.65
N ALA A 12 -23.52 -3.80 12.47
CA ALA A 12 -24.48 -2.71 12.48
C ALA A 12 -23.81 -1.38 12.88
N LYS A 13 -22.91 -1.42 13.87
CA LYS A 13 -22.12 -0.25 14.30
C LYS A 13 -21.20 0.26 13.19
N ILE A 14 -20.43 -0.63 12.55
CA ILE A 14 -19.57 -0.28 11.42
C ILE A 14 -20.39 0.36 10.29
N LYS A 15 -21.54 -0.24 9.94
CA LYS A 15 -22.43 0.31 8.91
C LYS A 15 -22.93 1.72 9.25
N SER A 16 -23.26 1.98 10.51
CA SER A 16 -23.65 3.32 10.95
C SER A 16 -22.51 4.32 10.81
N ILE A 17 -21.29 3.94 11.21
CA ILE A 17 -20.10 4.79 11.09
C ILE A 17 -19.80 5.11 9.62
N LEU A 18 -19.83 4.10 8.74
CA LEU A 18 -19.61 4.30 7.30
C LEU A 18 -20.69 5.20 6.67
N LYS A 19 -21.92 5.18 7.19
CA LYS A 19 -22.97 6.10 6.74
C LYS A 19 -22.64 7.55 7.10
N ASP A 20 -22.12 7.79 8.32
CA ASP A 20 -21.73 9.12 8.76
C ASP A 20 -20.54 9.67 7.97
N ILE A 21 -19.54 8.82 7.70
CA ILE A 21 -18.38 9.14 6.85
C ILE A 21 -18.83 9.57 5.44
N ASN A 22 -19.80 8.87 4.85
CA ASN A 22 -20.31 9.21 3.52
C ASN A 22 -21.19 10.48 3.46
N THR A 23 -21.45 11.17 4.58
CA THR A 23 -22.27 12.40 4.55
C THR A 23 -21.51 13.64 4.07
N GLY A 24 -20.18 13.58 3.93
CA GLY A 24 -19.35 14.69 3.46
C GLY A 24 -19.05 15.78 4.49
N ASP A 25 -19.58 15.67 5.71
CA ASP A 25 -19.22 16.56 6.82
C ASP A 25 -17.84 16.17 7.38
N GLU A 26 -16.88 17.08 7.29
CA GLU A 26 -15.49 16.84 7.68
C GLU A 26 -15.37 16.34 9.13
N LYS A 27 -16.13 16.93 10.05
CA LYS A 27 -16.10 16.51 11.46
C LYS A 27 -16.62 15.08 11.62
N LYS A 28 -17.72 14.72 10.96
CA LYS A 28 -18.25 13.34 10.98
C LYS A 28 -17.30 12.33 10.34
N ILE A 29 -16.60 12.71 9.28
CA ILE A 29 -15.58 11.84 8.65
C ILE A 29 -14.46 11.56 9.65
N ILE A 30 -13.90 12.60 10.27
CA ILE A 30 -12.81 12.48 11.23
C ILE A 30 -13.26 11.68 12.47
N ASP A 31 -14.43 11.99 13.03
CA ASP A 31 -14.98 11.25 14.17
C ASP A 31 -15.25 9.79 13.81
N GLY A 32 -15.68 9.52 12.57
CA GLY A 32 -15.88 8.19 12.02
C GLY A 32 -14.57 7.40 11.90
N LEU A 33 -13.53 7.98 11.31
CA LEU A 33 -12.20 7.36 11.21
C LEU A 33 -11.64 7.00 12.59
N LYS A 34 -11.76 7.91 13.57
CA LYS A 34 -11.38 7.64 14.96
C LYS A 34 -12.17 6.50 15.58
N ALA A 35 -13.48 6.42 15.30
CA ALA A 35 -14.31 5.32 15.77
C ALA A 35 -13.92 3.99 15.11
N LEU A 36 -13.55 3.99 13.83
CA LEU A 36 -13.08 2.80 13.12
C LEU A 36 -11.74 2.28 13.63
N LYS A 37 -10.83 3.14 14.12
CA LYS A 37 -9.58 2.66 14.76
C LYS A 37 -9.83 1.72 15.94
N VAL A 38 -10.98 1.86 16.61
CA VAL A 38 -11.34 1.06 17.79
C VAL A 38 -12.30 -0.08 17.45
N ASN A 39 -13.20 0.12 16.47
CA ASN A 39 -14.34 -0.76 16.23
C ASN A 39 -14.35 -1.41 14.84
N GLY A 40 -13.46 -0.98 13.94
CA GLY A 40 -13.41 -1.41 12.55
C GLY A 40 -12.83 -2.81 12.39
N ASP A 41 -12.99 -3.33 11.17
CA ASP A 41 -12.35 -4.53 10.65
C ASP A 41 -11.87 -4.24 9.21
N ASP A 42 -11.17 -5.19 8.58
CA ASP A 42 -10.54 -4.95 7.27
C ASP A 42 -11.55 -4.60 6.15
N ASN A 43 -12.85 -4.90 6.32
CA ASN A 43 -13.88 -4.54 5.34
C ASN A 43 -14.11 -3.02 5.24
N VAL A 44 -13.58 -2.23 6.19
CA VAL A 44 -13.70 -0.78 6.15
C VAL A 44 -12.64 -0.13 5.27
N ILE A 45 -11.55 -0.82 4.94
CA ILE A 45 -10.44 -0.27 4.15
C ILE A 45 -10.95 0.24 2.80
N LEU A 46 -11.61 -0.63 2.03
CA LEU A 46 -12.10 -0.28 0.69
C LEU A 46 -13.09 0.90 0.69
N PRO A 47 -14.12 0.96 1.56
CA PRO A 47 -14.97 2.14 1.67
C PRO A 47 -14.23 3.46 1.98
N ILE A 48 -13.15 3.41 2.76
CA ILE A 48 -12.36 4.61 3.09
C ILE A 48 -11.48 5.02 1.91
N VAL A 49 -10.85 4.06 1.23
CA VAL A 49 -10.10 4.29 0.00
C VAL A 49 -11.00 4.85 -1.10
N ASP A 50 -12.22 4.32 -1.27
CA ASP A 50 -13.19 4.82 -2.24
C ASP A 50 -13.61 6.26 -1.95
N LEU A 51 -13.73 6.64 -0.67
CA LEU A 51 -13.96 8.02 -0.29
C LEU A 51 -12.77 8.90 -0.67
N TRP A 52 -11.56 8.43 -0.36
CA TRP A 52 -10.32 9.15 -0.66
C TRP A 52 -10.17 9.41 -2.17
N ASN A 53 -10.37 8.38 -2.99
CA ASN A 53 -10.25 8.43 -4.45
C ASN A 53 -11.31 9.34 -5.11
N LYS A 54 -12.45 9.56 -4.45
CA LYS A 54 -13.47 10.54 -4.93
C LYS A 54 -13.08 12.00 -4.67
N GLY A 55 -11.97 12.22 -3.98
CA GLY A 55 -11.49 13.54 -3.58
C GLY A 55 -11.98 13.93 -2.19
N VAL A 56 -11.03 14.30 -1.34
CA VAL A 56 -11.27 14.78 0.02
C VAL A 56 -10.43 16.04 0.28
N THR A 57 -10.69 16.73 1.38
CA THR A 57 -9.83 17.85 1.80
C THR A 57 -8.48 17.31 2.30
N ALA A 58 -7.42 18.12 2.22
CA ALA A 58 -6.09 17.74 2.71
C ALA A 58 -6.09 17.30 4.20
N ASN A 59 -6.98 17.86 5.02
CA ASN A 59 -7.12 17.45 6.42
C ASN A 59 -7.70 16.04 6.54
N ILE A 60 -8.73 15.72 5.74
CA ILE A 60 -9.32 14.37 5.71
C ILE A 60 -8.32 13.36 5.14
N GLU A 61 -7.61 13.71 4.06
CA GLU A 61 -6.56 12.89 3.48
C GLU A 61 -5.50 12.52 4.51
N GLN A 62 -5.00 13.48 5.29
CA GLN A 62 -4.01 13.20 6.33
C GLN A 62 -4.54 12.24 7.40
N GLU A 63 -5.82 12.37 7.78
CA GLU A 63 -6.48 11.45 8.73
C GLU A 63 -6.67 10.05 8.13
N ILE A 64 -6.93 9.95 6.82
CA ILE A 64 -7.01 8.66 6.10
C ILE A 64 -5.64 8.00 6.02
N ILE A 65 -4.59 8.73 5.62
CA ILE A 65 -3.20 8.24 5.59
C ILE A 65 -2.80 7.69 6.97
N THR A 66 -3.08 8.46 8.02
CA THR A 66 -2.83 8.03 9.40
C THR A 66 -3.67 6.81 9.78
N PHE A 67 -4.94 6.77 9.36
CA PHE A 67 -5.82 5.64 9.64
C PHE A 67 -5.33 4.34 9.01
N ILE A 68 -4.96 4.36 7.72
CA ILE A 68 -4.49 3.17 6.99
C ILE A 68 -3.11 2.74 7.51
N GLY A 69 -2.19 3.69 7.71
CA GLY A 69 -0.85 3.39 8.25
C GLY A 69 -0.88 2.79 9.67
N ASP A 70 -1.88 3.14 10.48
CA ASP A 70 -2.05 2.58 11.83
C ASP A 70 -2.63 1.15 11.85
N ILE A 71 -3.07 0.61 10.70
CA ILE A 71 -3.62 -0.75 10.62
C ILE A 71 -2.52 -1.76 10.93
N LYS A 72 -2.85 -2.75 11.77
CA LYS A 72 -1.93 -3.82 12.21
C LYS A 72 -2.41 -5.22 11.82
N SER A 73 -3.56 -5.30 11.16
CA SER A 73 -4.14 -6.58 10.73
C SER A 73 -3.29 -7.15 9.61
N THR A 74 -2.76 -8.36 9.77
CA THR A 74 -1.97 -8.99 8.69
C THR A 74 -2.81 -9.28 7.46
N SER A 75 -4.12 -9.57 7.63
CA SER A 75 -5.05 -9.76 6.50
C SER A 75 -5.35 -8.47 5.73
N SER A 76 -4.99 -7.30 6.28
CA SER A 76 -5.16 -6.03 5.55
C SER A 76 -4.17 -5.87 4.40
N ALA A 77 -3.01 -6.54 4.43
CA ALA A 77 -1.98 -6.45 3.39
C ALA A 77 -2.58 -6.74 2.01
N GLN A 78 -3.27 -7.87 1.87
CA GLN A 78 -3.92 -8.25 0.61
C GLN A 78 -4.92 -7.18 0.14
N THR A 79 -5.73 -6.64 1.06
CA THR A 79 -6.75 -5.65 0.69
C THR A 79 -6.11 -4.33 0.21
N ILE A 80 -5.01 -3.92 0.86
CA ILE A 80 -4.26 -2.72 0.48
C ILE A 80 -3.54 -2.93 -0.85
N MET A 81 -2.96 -4.11 -1.08
CA MET A 81 -2.30 -4.45 -2.34
C MET A 81 -3.30 -4.58 -3.50
N ASP A 82 -4.48 -5.16 -3.27
CA ASP A 82 -5.56 -5.23 -4.27
C ASP A 82 -5.98 -3.82 -4.75
N VAL A 83 -6.04 -2.87 -3.82
CA VAL A 83 -6.30 -1.45 -4.14
C VAL A 83 -5.13 -0.85 -4.90
N LEU A 84 -3.91 -1.04 -4.42
CA LEU A 84 -2.68 -0.46 -4.99
C LEU A 84 -2.46 -0.89 -6.45
N LEU A 85 -2.78 -2.15 -6.76
CA LEU A 85 -2.62 -2.74 -8.09
C LEU A 85 -3.80 -2.42 -9.04
N ASN A 86 -4.87 -1.82 -8.54
CA ASN A 86 -6.00 -1.41 -9.35
C ASN A 86 -5.82 0.03 -9.86
N GLU A 87 -5.74 0.17 -11.19
CA GLU A 87 -5.54 1.46 -11.88
C GLU A 87 -6.61 2.52 -11.56
N GLU A 88 -7.80 2.11 -11.07
CA GLU A 88 -8.85 3.02 -10.59
C GLU A 88 -8.36 3.95 -9.47
N TYR A 89 -7.38 3.51 -8.68
CA TYR A 89 -6.86 4.25 -7.51
C TYR A 89 -5.55 4.98 -7.78
N ASN A 90 -5.15 5.14 -9.04
CA ASN A 90 -3.88 5.76 -9.41
C ASN A 90 -3.72 7.22 -8.92
N GLU A 91 -4.82 7.95 -8.69
CA GLU A 91 -4.77 9.32 -8.15
C GLU A 91 -4.24 9.38 -6.71
N ILE A 92 -4.44 8.31 -5.94
CA ILE A 92 -4.01 8.20 -4.53
C ILE A 92 -2.83 7.23 -4.36
N HIS A 93 -2.18 6.81 -5.45
CA HIS A 93 -1.16 5.76 -5.45
C HIS A 93 0.04 6.12 -4.55
N ILE A 94 0.62 7.30 -4.75
CA ILE A 94 1.76 7.78 -3.95
C ILE A 94 1.44 7.86 -2.45
N PRO A 95 0.39 8.58 -2.03
CA PRO A 95 0.10 8.64 -0.61
C PRO A 95 -0.35 7.28 -0.06
N LEU A 96 -0.94 6.38 -0.85
CA LEU A 96 -1.23 5.01 -0.43
C LEU A 96 0.06 4.21 -0.16
N LEU A 97 1.07 4.27 -1.04
CA LEU A 97 2.40 3.68 -0.79
C LEU A 97 3.01 4.20 0.51
N SER A 98 2.87 5.50 0.79
CA SER A 98 3.36 6.08 2.03
C SER A 98 2.69 5.47 3.28
N THR A 99 1.45 4.98 3.17
CA THR A 99 0.78 4.27 4.30
C THR A 99 1.38 2.91 4.56
N ILE A 100 1.85 2.21 3.52
CA ILE A 100 2.51 0.91 3.61
C ILE A 100 3.82 1.06 4.36
N TRP A 101 4.64 2.04 3.96
CA TRP A 101 5.90 2.33 4.65
C TRP A 101 5.69 2.67 6.14
N ASN A 102 4.65 3.44 6.47
CA ASN A 102 4.35 3.78 7.86
C ASN A 102 3.71 2.63 8.66
N SER A 103 3.34 1.53 8.00
CA SER A 103 2.66 0.40 8.62
C SER A 103 3.60 -0.50 9.43
N LYS A 104 3.00 -1.32 10.29
CA LYS A 104 3.67 -2.45 10.96
C LYS A 104 3.27 -3.80 10.38
N VAL A 105 2.45 -3.80 9.33
CA VAL A 105 2.09 -4.99 8.58
C VAL A 105 3.27 -5.40 7.70
N ASP A 106 3.49 -6.70 7.61
CA ASP A 106 4.49 -7.28 6.72
C ASP A 106 3.94 -7.38 5.30
N TYR A 107 4.72 -6.87 4.33
CA TYR A 107 4.41 -6.91 2.90
C TYR A 107 5.49 -7.65 2.09
N SER A 108 6.39 -8.40 2.73
CA SER A 108 7.50 -9.09 2.05
C SER A 108 7.04 -10.08 0.98
N GLU A 109 5.85 -10.68 1.13
CA GLU A 109 5.23 -11.54 0.09
C GLU A 109 4.94 -10.80 -1.23
N TYR A 110 4.82 -9.46 -1.20
CA TYR A 110 4.47 -8.63 -2.34
C TYR A 110 5.69 -7.94 -2.98
N ILE A 111 6.92 -8.40 -2.70
CA ILE A 111 8.15 -7.81 -3.26
C ILE A 111 8.12 -7.73 -4.80
N VAL A 112 7.56 -8.74 -5.47
CA VAL A 112 7.40 -8.78 -6.93
C VAL A 112 6.48 -7.65 -7.40
N ASP A 113 5.40 -7.38 -6.66
CA ASP A 113 4.46 -6.31 -6.98
C ASP A 113 5.11 -4.93 -6.84
N PHE A 114 5.85 -4.68 -5.76
CA PHE A 114 6.57 -3.40 -5.60
C PHE A 114 7.64 -3.19 -6.68
N VAL A 115 8.36 -4.24 -7.08
CA VAL A 115 9.30 -4.19 -8.20
C VAL A 115 8.57 -3.87 -9.51
N SER A 116 7.42 -4.50 -9.75
CA SER A 116 6.58 -4.26 -10.92
C SER A 116 6.07 -2.82 -10.97
N LEU A 117 5.59 -2.29 -9.84
CA LEU A 117 5.15 -0.91 -9.70
C LEU A 117 6.29 0.08 -10.00
N ALA A 118 7.48 -0.18 -9.44
CA ALA A 118 8.65 0.68 -9.65
C ALA A 118 9.07 0.78 -11.13
N VAL A 119 9.02 -0.34 -11.87
CA VAL A 119 9.37 -0.33 -13.30
C VAL A 119 8.26 0.24 -14.18
N GLN A 120 6.99 0.07 -13.79
CA GLN A 120 5.83 0.50 -14.58
C GLN A 120 5.57 2.01 -14.49
N TYR A 121 5.66 2.59 -13.30
CA TYR A 121 5.23 3.97 -13.04
C TYR A 121 6.38 4.97 -13.06
N ASP A 122 6.14 6.20 -12.61
CA ASP A 122 7.13 7.27 -12.68
C ASP A 122 8.20 7.18 -11.59
N PHE A 123 9.09 8.18 -11.58
CA PHE A 123 10.15 8.30 -10.59
C PHE A 123 9.63 8.32 -9.14
N ALA A 124 8.49 8.96 -8.87
CA ALA A 124 7.98 9.10 -7.52
C ALA A 124 7.49 7.75 -6.99
N VAL A 125 6.81 6.96 -7.83
CA VAL A 125 6.40 5.59 -7.46
C VAL A 125 7.62 4.70 -7.24
N ALA A 126 8.62 4.79 -8.12
CA ALA A 126 9.86 4.02 -7.97
C ALA A 126 10.60 4.35 -6.66
N LEU A 127 10.60 5.61 -6.22
CA LEU A 127 11.21 6.03 -4.96
C LEU A 127 10.48 5.48 -3.73
N GLU A 128 9.14 5.52 -3.73
CA GLU A 128 8.34 4.94 -2.65
C GLU A 128 8.54 3.42 -2.58
N CYS A 129 8.52 2.73 -3.73
CA CYS A 129 8.77 1.29 -3.79
C CYS A 129 10.18 0.93 -3.28
N LEU A 130 11.21 1.70 -3.67
CA LEU A 130 12.56 1.53 -3.14
C LEU A 130 12.57 1.66 -1.61
N THR A 131 11.92 2.67 -1.06
CA THR A 131 11.86 2.91 0.40
C THR A 131 11.19 1.75 1.12
N ILE A 132 10.08 1.22 0.57
CA ILE A 132 9.38 0.07 1.13
C ILE A 132 10.29 -1.17 1.09
N ILE A 133 10.86 -1.49 -0.07
CA ILE A 133 11.71 -2.69 -0.27
C ILE A 133 12.94 -2.65 0.63
N GLU A 134 13.59 -1.48 0.77
CA GLU A 134 14.78 -1.32 1.64
C GLU A 134 14.51 -1.69 3.10
N ASN A 135 13.28 -1.53 3.56
CA ASN A 135 12.89 -1.78 4.94
C ASN A 135 12.12 -3.08 5.16
N MET A 136 12.02 -3.93 4.13
CA MET A 136 11.47 -5.27 4.30
C MET A 136 12.46 -6.15 5.08
N GLU A 137 11.97 -6.81 6.13
CA GLU A 137 12.78 -7.73 6.95
C GLU A 137 12.68 -9.18 6.47
N GLY A 138 11.72 -9.49 5.58
CA GLY A 138 11.39 -10.85 5.18
C GLY A 138 10.48 -11.55 6.19
N PRO A 139 10.23 -12.87 6.00
CA PRO A 139 10.97 -13.76 5.12
C PRO A 139 10.68 -13.52 3.63
N PHE A 140 11.68 -13.78 2.79
CA PHE A 140 11.54 -13.76 1.35
C PHE A 140 11.55 -15.18 0.81
N GLU A 141 10.61 -15.48 -0.09
CA GLU A 141 10.59 -16.76 -0.78
C GLU A 141 11.45 -16.69 -2.05
N GLU A 142 12.26 -17.72 -2.28
CA GLU A 142 13.23 -17.78 -3.41
C GLU A 142 12.56 -17.44 -4.75
N HIS A 143 11.37 -17.99 -5.01
CA HIS A 143 10.68 -17.75 -6.27
C HIS A 143 10.24 -16.29 -6.46
N HIS A 144 9.85 -15.58 -5.38
CA HIS A 144 9.54 -14.15 -5.46
C HIS A 144 10.79 -13.33 -5.78
N ILE A 145 11.94 -13.68 -5.20
CA ILE A 145 13.20 -13.00 -5.50
C ILE A 145 13.61 -13.22 -6.96
N LEU A 146 13.53 -14.46 -7.45
CA LEU A 146 13.83 -14.79 -8.84
C LEU A 146 12.92 -14.03 -9.83
N ASP A 147 11.61 -13.97 -9.57
CA ASP A 147 10.65 -13.25 -10.42
C ASP A 147 10.95 -11.73 -10.42
N ALA A 148 11.25 -11.15 -9.26
CA ALA A 148 11.69 -9.76 -9.14
C ALA A 148 12.97 -9.49 -9.94
N GLU A 149 13.98 -10.36 -9.85
CA GLU A 149 15.22 -10.22 -10.61
C GLU A 149 15.01 -10.28 -12.13
N ILE A 150 14.08 -11.12 -12.60
CA ILE A 150 13.73 -11.21 -14.02
C ILE A 150 13.18 -9.87 -14.50
N ILE A 151 12.22 -9.28 -13.77
CA ILE A 151 11.63 -7.98 -14.10
C ILE A 151 12.69 -6.88 -14.17
N LEU A 152 13.58 -6.83 -13.18
CA LEU A 152 14.65 -5.82 -13.10
C LEU A 152 15.65 -5.95 -14.26
N ARG A 153 15.99 -7.18 -14.66
CA ARG A 153 16.88 -7.44 -15.80
C ARG A 153 16.25 -7.03 -17.12
N GLU A 154 14.98 -7.37 -17.32
CA GLU A 154 14.23 -6.95 -18.51
C GLU A 154 14.10 -5.43 -18.59
N PHE A 155 13.94 -4.76 -17.44
CA PHE A 155 13.98 -3.31 -17.39
C PHE A 155 15.34 -2.80 -17.85
N ALA A 156 16.45 -3.25 -17.24
CA ALA A 156 17.80 -2.77 -17.56
C ALA A 156 18.17 -2.95 -19.05
N GLU A 157 17.79 -4.07 -19.67
CA GLU A 157 18.08 -4.33 -21.09
C GLU A 157 17.42 -3.31 -22.04
N LYS A 158 16.23 -2.82 -21.69
CA LYS A 158 15.46 -1.84 -22.50
C LYS A 158 16.00 -0.40 -22.37
N HIS A 159 16.88 -0.18 -21.42
CA HIS A 159 17.13 1.13 -20.79
C HIS A 159 18.63 1.49 -20.78
N ASN A 160 19.42 0.88 -21.69
CA ASN A 160 20.87 1.05 -21.78
C ASN A 160 21.35 2.43 -22.30
N GLU A 161 20.46 3.28 -22.84
CA GLU A 161 20.82 4.58 -23.44
C GLU A 161 19.74 5.66 -23.15
N GLU A 162 19.61 6.07 -21.88
CA GLU A 162 18.50 6.89 -21.40
C GLU A 162 18.75 8.41 -21.25
N LYS A 163 17.64 9.16 -21.19
CA LYS A 163 17.61 10.62 -20.99
C LYS A 163 17.66 10.96 -19.49
N ALA A 164 18.04 12.20 -19.15
CA ALA A 164 18.31 12.62 -17.77
C ALA A 164 17.15 12.53 -16.74
N GLU A 165 15.87 12.57 -17.14
CA GLU A 165 14.74 12.40 -16.20
C GLU A 165 14.51 10.92 -15.88
N GLU A 166 14.55 10.13 -16.94
CA GLU A 166 14.59 8.68 -17.00
C GLU A 166 15.77 8.12 -16.18
N GLU A 167 16.94 8.77 -16.26
CA GLU A 167 18.16 8.45 -15.49
C GLU A 167 17.92 8.38 -13.97
N LYS A 168 17.07 9.25 -13.41
CA LYS A 168 16.76 9.20 -11.97
C LYS A 168 15.93 7.97 -11.62
N LYS A 169 14.93 7.64 -12.42
CA LYS A 169 14.11 6.44 -12.24
C LYS A 169 14.97 5.18 -12.40
N VAL A 170 15.81 5.13 -13.43
CA VAL A 170 16.79 4.07 -13.65
C VAL A 170 17.66 3.90 -12.41
N GLN A 171 18.18 4.99 -11.84
CA GLN A 171 18.99 4.90 -10.63
C GLN A 171 18.22 4.25 -9.47
N MET A 172 16.94 4.60 -9.25
CA MET A 172 16.12 3.95 -8.22
C MET A 172 15.97 2.46 -8.49
N ILE A 173 15.70 2.07 -9.74
CA ILE A 173 15.55 0.67 -10.13
C ILE A 173 16.87 -0.11 -9.99
N LEU A 174 18.01 0.52 -10.25
CA LEU A 174 19.34 -0.07 -9.99
C LEU A 174 19.59 -0.28 -8.50
N GLU A 175 19.16 0.64 -7.62
CA GLU A 175 19.24 0.42 -6.17
C GLU A 175 18.30 -0.72 -5.72
N ILE A 176 17.07 -0.77 -6.24
CA ILE A 176 16.14 -1.90 -6.01
C ILE A 176 16.80 -3.22 -6.44
N SER A 177 17.47 -3.25 -7.60
CA SER A 177 18.15 -4.45 -8.07
C SER A 177 19.29 -4.90 -7.16
N LYS A 178 20.03 -3.98 -6.56
CA LYS A 178 21.05 -4.33 -5.56
C LYS A 178 20.42 -4.87 -4.27
N LEU A 179 19.31 -4.29 -3.83
CA LEU A 179 18.59 -4.75 -2.62
C LEU A 179 18.04 -6.16 -2.82
N VAL A 180 17.31 -6.41 -3.92
CA VAL A 180 16.75 -7.73 -4.24
C VAL A 180 17.85 -8.78 -4.30
N LYS A 181 18.98 -8.47 -4.94
CA LYS A 181 20.13 -9.37 -4.96
C LYS A 181 20.73 -9.63 -3.58
N SER A 182 20.75 -8.62 -2.70
CA SER A 182 21.22 -8.80 -1.32
C SER A 182 20.29 -9.69 -0.49
N PHE A 183 19.00 -9.79 -0.85
CA PHE A 183 18.07 -10.72 -0.24
C PHE A 183 18.28 -12.14 -0.76
N ASP A 184 18.56 -12.33 -2.06
CA ASP A 184 18.95 -13.62 -2.63
C ASP A 184 20.17 -14.22 -1.90
N ASP A 185 21.21 -13.41 -1.71
CA ASP A 185 22.43 -13.77 -0.98
C ASP A 185 22.18 -14.16 0.50
N GLN A 186 21.06 -13.73 1.10
CA GLN A 186 20.68 -14.09 2.49
C GLN A 186 19.86 -15.38 2.57
N ILE A 187 19.19 -15.77 1.49
CA ILE A 187 18.36 -16.98 1.41
C ILE A 187 19.21 -18.20 1.08
N MET A 188 20.29 -18.03 0.30
CA MET A 188 21.28 -19.06 -0.05
C MET A 188 22.22 -19.44 1.10
#